data_AF-A0A7J4FAN5-F1
#
_entry.id   AF-A0A7J4FAN5-F1
#
_cell.length_a   1.000
_cell.length_b   1.000
_cell.length_c   1.000
_cell.angle_alpha   90.00
_cell.angle_beta   90.00
_cell.angle_gamma   90.00
#
_symmetry.space_group_name_H-M   'P 1'
#
loop_
_entity.id
_entity.type
_entity.pdbx_description
1 polymer ?
#
loop_
_entity_poly.entity_id
_entity_poly.type
_entity_poly.pdbx_seq_one_letter_code
_entity_poly.pdbx_strand_id
1 'polypeptide(L)'
;KVIGDSMGVSPSVFLGDKKTGTYRIALNNKVAYYLFIHVLKAGTNATDKRIPPQILSAPPHVKLAFFSGYCVGDGAVKDDLRYRTPPREVTTKSPSLVDDLMFLISQIRPHLNPRKNPLLDFREDKRAYRVRLVKAHRRSEELNDVTLLELLSSTSIRYKGYVYDICANGSFVDARGLLLLHNTDSVFLENPTDGQIRTLIEWARDSFRMDLDVDKTYRYVVFSTRKKNYVGVFPDGVVDIKGLTGKKRNIPPFLKDAFSRTLRVLSKIRSEDDFPAARSEIEKIVRECHSKLRRHEYSIQDLAFNVMLGKIPSRYTKTTPQHVKAAYQLIRKGADVRAGDIVSFVKVKGKEGVRPIQLATVDEVDVGKYVDLMRSVFEQILDPIGISFDEMIGIRTLDAFLAEE
;
A
#
# COMPACT_ATOMS: atom_id res chain seq x y z
N LYS A 1 29.44 34.59 -1.41
CA LYS A 1 30.79 34.54 -0.81
C LYS A 1 31.25 33.10 -0.65
N VAL A 2 30.74 32.30 0.30
CA VAL A 2 31.10 30.88 0.51
C VAL A 2 31.22 30.02 -0.78
N ILE A 3 30.15 29.96 -1.60
CA ILE A 3 30.17 29.18 -2.85
C ILE A 3 31.17 29.76 -3.86
N GLY A 4 31.27 31.09 -3.90
CA GLY A 4 32.16 31.78 -4.82
C GLY A 4 33.64 31.57 -4.49
N ASP A 5 33.98 31.63 -3.20
CA ASP A 5 35.34 31.39 -2.71
C ASP A 5 35.73 29.91 -2.89
N SER A 6 34.77 28.98 -2.66
CA SER A 6 35.02 27.54 -2.77
C SER A 6 35.11 27.04 -4.21
N MET A 7 34.44 27.71 -5.16
CA MET A 7 34.40 27.29 -6.56
C MET A 7 35.14 28.25 -7.51
N GLY A 8 35.79 29.30 -6.98
CA GLY A 8 36.45 30.32 -7.80
C GLY A 8 35.50 31.11 -8.70
N VAL A 9 34.24 31.32 -8.28
CA VAL A 9 33.19 31.97 -9.08
C VAL A 9 32.70 33.23 -8.40
N SER A 10 32.81 34.38 -9.06
CA SER A 10 32.25 35.64 -8.54
C SER A 10 30.75 35.73 -8.87
N PRO A 11 29.84 35.68 -7.88
CA PRO A 11 28.42 35.87 -8.13
C PRO A 11 28.15 37.31 -8.58
N SER A 12 27.24 37.48 -9.54
CA SER A 12 26.73 38.79 -9.95
C SER A 12 25.54 39.16 -9.08
N VAL A 13 25.57 40.34 -8.45
CA VAL A 13 24.44 40.87 -7.68
C VAL A 13 23.82 42.01 -8.48
N PHE A 14 22.52 41.94 -8.72
CA PHE A 14 21.78 42.99 -9.41
C PHE A 14 20.41 43.20 -8.77
N LEU A 15 19.82 44.38 -8.97
CA LEU A 15 18.48 44.65 -8.48
C LEU A 15 17.47 43.87 -9.34
N GLY A 16 16.83 42.88 -8.73
CA GLY A 16 15.91 41.98 -9.43
C GLY A 16 14.51 42.55 -9.64
N ASP A 17 14.00 43.29 -8.65
CA ASP A 17 12.73 44.02 -8.76
C ASP A 17 12.91 45.43 -8.17
N LYS A 18 12.73 46.44 -9.02
CA LYS A 18 12.87 47.86 -8.67
C LYS A 18 11.80 48.34 -7.69
N LYS A 19 10.62 47.72 -7.67
CA LYS A 19 9.50 48.13 -6.79
C LYS A 19 9.66 47.61 -5.37
N THR A 20 10.20 46.40 -5.21
CA THR A 20 10.38 45.75 -3.90
C THR A 20 11.79 45.88 -3.33
N GLY A 21 12.73 46.50 -4.07
CA GLY A 21 14.13 46.61 -3.67
C GLY A 21 14.85 45.27 -3.53
N THR A 22 14.33 44.22 -4.16
CA THR A 22 14.86 42.87 -3.99
C THR A 22 16.09 42.65 -4.87
N TYR A 23 17.22 42.32 -4.24
CA TYR A 23 18.44 41.93 -4.96
C TYR A 23 18.36 40.48 -5.41
N ARG A 24 18.82 40.22 -6.63
CA ARG A 24 19.05 38.88 -7.17
C ARG A 24 20.55 38.62 -7.25
N ILE A 25 20.91 37.40 -6.89
CA ILE A 25 22.27 36.88 -7.02
C ILE A 25 22.24 35.84 -8.13
N ALA A 26 23.00 36.04 -9.19
CA ALA A 26 23.20 35.06 -10.24
C ALA A 26 24.61 34.49 -10.19
N LEU A 27 24.70 33.17 -10.33
CA LEU A 27 25.95 32.45 -10.55
C LEU A 27 25.87 31.86 -11.95
N ASN A 28 26.46 32.55 -12.93
CA ASN A 28 26.51 32.05 -14.31
C ASN A 28 27.69 31.07 -14.45
N ASN A 29 27.52 29.84 -13.95
CA ASN A 29 28.54 28.81 -14.05
C ASN A 29 27.92 27.43 -14.26
N LYS A 30 28.27 26.79 -15.39
CA LYS A 30 27.84 25.42 -15.73
C LYS A 30 28.21 24.39 -14.66
N VAL A 31 29.36 24.56 -13.99
CA VAL A 31 29.81 23.71 -12.88
C VAL A 31 28.90 23.86 -11.67
N ALA A 32 28.51 25.10 -11.31
CA ALA A 32 27.60 25.32 -10.19
C ALA A 32 26.20 24.75 -10.49
N TYR A 33 25.70 24.94 -11.72
CA TYR A 33 24.47 24.30 -12.17
C TYR A 33 24.57 22.77 -12.07
N TYR A 34 25.65 22.18 -12.61
CA TYR A 34 25.86 20.75 -12.56
C TYR A 34 25.94 20.22 -11.12
N LEU A 35 26.63 20.94 -10.22
CA LEU A 35 26.72 20.58 -8.82
C LEU A 35 25.34 20.58 -8.16
N PHE A 36 24.57 21.66 -8.25
CA PHE A 36 23.29 21.75 -7.55
C PHE A 36 22.23 20.82 -8.14
N ILE A 37 22.17 20.69 -9.47
CA ILE A 37 21.11 19.94 -10.14
C ILE A 37 21.44 18.45 -10.28
N HIS A 38 22.66 18.11 -10.69
CA HIS A 38 23.01 16.72 -11.02
C HIS A 38 23.72 16.00 -9.86
N VAL A 39 24.59 16.70 -9.12
CA VAL A 39 25.35 16.07 -8.00
C VAL A 39 24.52 16.10 -6.72
N LEU A 40 24.09 17.28 -6.28
CA LEU A 40 23.34 17.49 -5.05
C LEU A 40 21.85 17.23 -5.23
N LYS A 41 21.33 17.24 -6.46
CA LYS A 41 19.92 16.99 -6.79
C LYS A 41 18.96 17.90 -6.00
N ALA A 42 19.33 19.17 -5.84
CA ALA A 42 18.62 20.13 -4.99
C ALA A 42 17.33 20.71 -5.61
N GLY A 43 16.95 20.26 -6.82
CA GLY A 43 15.84 20.82 -7.60
C GLY A 43 16.26 22.03 -8.44
N THR A 44 15.46 22.36 -9.44
CA THR A 44 15.76 23.42 -10.43
C THR A 44 15.15 24.77 -10.11
N ASN A 45 14.05 24.79 -9.35
CA ASN A 45 13.24 25.95 -9.06
C ASN A 45 12.54 25.83 -7.69
N ALA A 46 11.68 26.80 -7.35
CA ALA A 46 11.04 26.88 -6.03
C ALA A 46 9.98 25.78 -5.76
N THR A 47 9.47 25.11 -6.79
CA THR A 47 8.41 24.09 -6.70
C THR A 47 8.94 22.66 -6.68
N ASP A 48 10.18 22.45 -7.10
CA ASP A 48 10.85 21.14 -7.11
C ASP A 48 12.11 21.09 -6.24
N LYS A 49 12.33 22.10 -5.37
CA LYS A 49 13.43 22.12 -4.39
C LYS A 49 13.49 20.80 -3.62
N ARG A 50 14.70 20.35 -3.32
CA ARG A 50 14.98 19.17 -2.48
C ARG A 50 16.10 19.47 -1.50
N ILE A 51 16.11 18.77 -0.38
CA ILE A 51 17.33 18.68 0.44
C ILE A 51 18.24 17.66 -0.24
N PRO A 52 19.52 17.98 -0.47
CA PRO A 52 20.43 17.03 -1.07
C PRO A 52 20.47 15.70 -0.30
N PRO A 53 20.38 14.54 -0.96
CA PRO A 53 20.43 13.24 -0.30
C PRO A 53 21.68 13.07 0.57
N GLN A 54 22.80 13.67 0.16
CA GLN A 54 24.05 13.67 0.92
C GLN A 54 23.89 14.32 2.30
N ILE A 55 23.05 15.36 2.42
CA ILE A 55 22.72 15.98 3.72
C ILE A 55 21.81 15.07 4.53
N LEU A 56 20.79 14.47 3.91
CA LEU A 56 19.86 13.54 4.59
C LEU A 56 20.57 12.28 5.11
N SER A 57 21.70 11.89 4.51
CA SER A 57 22.55 10.79 4.94
C SER A 57 23.73 11.23 5.82
N ALA A 58 23.94 12.52 6.03
CA ALA A 58 25.09 13.02 6.79
C ALA A 58 24.97 12.75 8.31
N PRO A 59 26.09 12.83 9.06
CA PRO A 59 26.07 12.79 10.52
C PRO A 59 25.21 13.90 11.14
N PRO A 60 24.70 13.73 12.37
CA PRO A 60 23.76 14.68 13.00
C PRO A 60 24.24 16.14 13.03
N HIS A 61 25.51 16.39 13.28
CA HIS A 61 26.06 17.76 13.34
C HIS A 61 25.98 18.49 11.98
N VAL A 62 26.18 17.78 10.87
CA VAL A 62 26.05 18.35 9.52
C VAL A 62 24.60 18.67 9.21
N LYS A 63 23.68 17.75 9.54
CA LYS A 63 22.24 17.94 9.39
C LYS A 63 21.72 19.14 10.19
N LEU A 64 22.18 19.29 11.43
CA LEU A 64 21.87 20.43 12.30
C LEU A 64 22.38 21.76 11.73
N ALA A 65 23.61 21.77 11.22
CA ALA A 65 24.21 22.94 10.57
C ALA A 65 23.42 23.33 9.32
N PHE A 66 23.09 22.36 8.46
CA PHE A 66 22.27 22.59 7.27
C PHE A 66 20.89 23.14 7.64
N PHE A 67 20.16 22.49 8.56
CA PHE A 67 18.83 22.93 8.97
C PHE A 67 18.85 24.34 9.58
N SER A 68 19.87 24.65 10.38
CA SER A 68 20.03 25.98 10.96
C SER A 68 20.32 27.04 9.90
N GLY A 69 21.24 26.76 8.96
CA GLY A 69 21.52 27.65 7.84
C GLY A 69 20.30 27.85 6.93
N TYR A 70 19.55 26.77 6.68
CA TYR A 70 18.32 26.83 5.88
C TYR A 70 17.24 27.69 6.54
N CYS A 71 17.04 27.57 7.86
CA CYS A 71 16.11 28.41 8.61
C CYS A 71 16.49 29.89 8.60
N VAL A 72 17.79 30.22 8.60
CA VAL A 72 18.27 31.62 8.52
C VAL A 72 18.07 32.18 7.11
N GLY A 73 18.27 31.37 6.06
CA GLY A 73 18.18 31.81 4.67
C GLY A 73 16.74 31.88 4.13
N ASP A 74 16.02 30.78 4.19
CA ASP A 74 14.69 30.59 3.57
C ASP A 74 13.55 30.52 4.62
N GLY A 75 13.89 30.54 5.91
CA GLY A 75 12.95 30.47 7.02
C GLY A 75 12.66 31.83 7.68
N ALA A 76 11.76 31.80 8.65
CA ALA A 76 11.55 32.88 9.60
C ALA A 76 12.05 32.42 10.97
N VAL A 77 13.16 32.99 11.43
CA VAL A 77 13.59 32.91 12.82
C VAL A 77 13.03 34.14 13.51
N LYS A 78 12.02 33.95 14.37
CA LYS A 78 11.51 35.05 15.19
C LYS A 78 12.32 35.09 16.48
N ASP A 79 13.25 36.03 16.57
CA ASP A 79 13.93 36.38 17.83
C ASP A 79 12.95 37.11 18.74
N ASP A 80 12.06 36.34 19.36
CA ASP A 80 11.15 36.81 20.38
C ASP A 80 11.72 36.44 21.75
N LEU A 81 12.16 37.47 22.48
CA LEU A 81 12.79 37.38 23.81
C LEU A 81 11.93 36.62 24.84
N ARG A 82 10.63 36.42 24.56
CA ARG A 82 9.73 35.61 25.40
C ARG A 82 9.99 34.11 25.32
N TYR A 83 10.71 33.64 24.29
CA TYR A 83 10.97 32.22 24.07
C TYR A 83 12.45 31.87 24.29
N ARG A 84 12.72 30.96 25.24
CA ARG A 84 14.06 30.38 25.49
C ARG A 84 14.67 29.66 24.27
N THR A 85 13.85 29.33 23.26
CA THR A 85 14.29 28.82 21.96
C THR A 85 13.33 29.34 20.89
N PRO A 86 13.76 30.28 20.03
CA PRO A 86 12.88 30.94 19.07
C PRO A 86 12.18 29.92 18.15
N PRO A 87 10.91 30.14 17.79
CA PRO A 87 10.21 29.28 16.85
C PRO A 87 10.90 29.37 15.48
N ARG A 88 11.27 28.21 14.95
CA ARG A 88 11.78 28.07 13.57
C ARG A 88 10.62 27.68 12.67
N GLU A 89 10.39 28.50 11.65
CA GLU A 89 9.36 28.31 10.64
C GLU A 89 10.01 28.34 9.26
N VAL A 90 9.62 27.41 8.39
CA VAL A 90 10.04 27.37 6.98
C VAL A 90 8.80 27.35 6.11
N THR A 91 8.77 28.18 5.06
CA THR A 91 7.68 28.19 4.07
C THR A 91 8.23 27.78 2.70
N THR A 92 7.58 26.84 2.03
CA THR A 92 8.02 26.36 0.70
C THR A 92 6.83 26.09 -0.21
N LYS A 93 7.02 26.22 -1.53
CA LYS A 93 6.04 25.80 -2.54
C LYS A 93 6.27 24.37 -3.03
N SER A 94 7.39 23.75 -2.67
CA SER A 94 7.73 22.41 -3.10
C SER A 94 7.19 21.36 -2.14
N PRO A 95 6.28 20.46 -2.58
CA PRO A 95 5.86 19.31 -1.78
C PRO A 95 7.04 18.40 -1.43
N SER A 96 7.93 18.14 -2.38
CA SER A 96 9.09 17.26 -2.16
C SER A 96 10.06 17.83 -1.11
N LEU A 97 10.24 19.15 -1.06
CA LEU A 97 11.01 19.78 0.01
C LEU A 97 10.33 19.66 1.38
N VAL A 98 8.99 19.65 1.43
CA VAL A 98 8.27 19.42 2.69
C VAL A 98 8.60 18.04 3.22
N ASP A 99 8.54 17.02 2.36
CA ASP A 99 8.85 15.64 2.73
C ASP A 99 10.29 15.54 3.26
N ASP A 100 11.26 16.12 2.53
CA ASP A 100 12.66 16.15 2.93
C ASP A 100 12.87 16.90 4.26
N LEU A 101 12.18 18.03 4.49
CA LEU A 101 12.28 18.80 5.74
C LEU A 101 11.65 18.05 6.92
N MET A 102 10.49 17.42 6.72
CA MET A 102 9.82 16.62 7.73
C MET A 102 10.70 15.42 8.12
N PHE A 103 11.38 14.81 7.15
CA PHE A 103 12.33 13.74 7.35
C PHE A 103 13.61 14.24 8.04
N LEU A 104 14.25 15.30 7.55
CA LEU A 104 15.44 15.86 8.19
C LEU A 104 15.18 16.25 9.65
N ILE A 105 14.05 16.90 9.92
CA ILE A 105 13.66 17.30 11.27
C ILE A 105 13.44 16.09 12.17
N SER A 106 12.82 15.01 11.67
CA SER A 106 12.65 13.80 12.48
C SER A 106 14.00 13.18 12.87
N GLN A 107 15.00 13.22 11.98
CA GLN A 107 16.35 12.73 12.23
C GLN A 107 17.10 13.57 13.28
N ILE A 108 16.98 14.90 13.25
CA ILE A 108 17.72 15.80 14.16
C ILE A 108 16.94 16.21 15.41
N ARG A 109 15.66 15.84 15.52
CA ARG A 109 14.79 16.18 16.67
C ARG A 109 15.43 15.83 18.03
N PRO A 110 16.07 14.66 18.23
CA PRO A 110 16.74 14.34 19.50
C PRO A 110 17.84 15.35 19.87
N HIS A 111 18.50 15.94 18.87
CA HIS A 111 19.62 16.87 19.06
C HIS A 111 19.21 18.35 19.03
N LEU A 112 17.99 18.69 18.57
CA LEU A 112 17.45 20.05 18.60
C LEU A 112 16.70 20.34 19.91
N ASN A 113 15.56 19.67 20.08
CA ASN A 113 14.71 19.74 21.25
C ASN A 113 13.67 18.62 21.13
N PRO A 114 13.78 17.53 21.92
CA PRO A 114 12.92 16.36 21.76
C PRO A 114 11.44 16.66 22.04
N ARG A 115 11.13 17.75 22.75
CA ARG A 115 9.77 18.21 23.08
C ARG A 115 9.12 19.06 21.98
N LYS A 116 9.81 19.36 20.89
CA LYS A 116 9.23 20.07 19.75
C LYS A 116 8.96 19.10 18.59
N ASN A 117 7.73 19.07 18.11
CA ASN A 117 7.31 18.27 16.96
C ASN A 117 7.22 19.13 15.70
N PRO A 118 7.58 18.59 14.52
CA PRO A 118 7.26 19.24 13.27
C PRO A 118 5.74 19.23 13.03
N LEU A 119 5.19 20.38 12.70
CA LEU A 119 3.82 20.59 12.26
C LEU A 119 3.86 21.10 10.82
N LEU A 120 3.07 20.46 9.96
CA LEU A 120 2.88 20.87 8.57
C LEU A 120 1.50 21.51 8.42
N ASP A 121 1.47 22.74 7.90
CA ASP A 121 0.24 23.44 7.54
C ASP A 121 0.30 23.87 6.07
N PHE A 122 -0.78 23.68 5.32
CA PHE A 122 -0.91 24.28 3.99
C PHE A 122 -1.58 25.66 4.10
N ARG A 123 -0.94 26.67 3.50
CA ARG A 123 -1.43 28.04 3.45
C ARG A 123 -2.13 28.30 2.11
N GLU A 124 -3.46 28.26 2.11
CA GLU A 124 -4.25 28.54 0.90
C GLU A 124 -3.97 29.92 0.32
N ASP A 125 -3.83 30.94 1.18
CA ASP A 125 -3.56 32.34 0.81
C ASP A 125 -2.25 32.52 0.02
N LYS A 126 -1.23 31.71 0.34
CA LYS A 126 0.09 31.77 -0.29
C LYS A 126 0.37 30.64 -1.27
N ARG A 127 -0.55 29.66 -1.38
CA ARG A 127 -0.34 28.38 -2.07
C ARG A 127 1.01 27.76 -1.72
N ALA A 128 1.29 27.68 -0.43
CA ALA A 128 2.59 27.24 0.08
C ALA A 128 2.43 26.42 1.36
N TYR A 129 3.34 25.48 1.56
CA TYR A 129 3.44 24.68 2.77
C TYR A 129 4.27 25.42 3.82
N ARG A 130 3.90 25.25 5.08
CA ARG A 130 4.57 25.83 6.23
C ARG A 130 4.93 24.72 7.21
N VAL A 131 6.22 24.55 7.48
CA VAL A 131 6.75 23.60 8.47
C VAL A 131 7.18 24.38 9.71
N ARG A 132 6.67 24.00 10.88
CA ARG A 132 6.95 24.66 12.17
C ARG A 132 7.36 23.66 13.23
N LEU A 133 8.26 24.06 14.12
CA LEU A 133 8.56 23.30 15.34
C LEU A 133 7.69 23.80 16.50
N VAL A 134 6.66 23.04 16.86
CA VAL A 134 5.70 23.36 17.93
C VAL A 134 5.95 22.52 19.17
N LYS A 135 5.66 23.05 20.38
CA LYS A 135 5.73 22.24 21.60
C LYS A 135 4.73 21.08 21.52
N ALA A 136 5.17 19.89 21.89
CA ALA A 136 4.30 18.75 22.13
C ALA A 136 3.26 19.10 23.22
N HIS A 137 2.01 18.69 23.03
CA HIS A 137 0.96 18.90 24.05
C HIS A 137 1.28 18.06 25.29
N ARG A 138 0.91 18.50 26.50
CA ARG A 138 1.08 17.69 27.74
C ARG A 138 0.45 16.28 27.68
N ARG A 139 -0.48 16.05 26.73
CA ARG A 139 -1.15 14.76 26.48
C ARG A 139 -0.67 14.02 25.23
N SER A 140 0.20 14.60 24.40
CA SER A 140 0.80 13.81 23.33
C SER A 140 1.80 12.88 24.00
N GLU A 141 1.50 11.58 24.01
CA GLU A 141 2.48 10.56 24.38
C GLU A 141 3.78 10.89 23.66
N GLU A 142 4.85 11.06 24.44
CA GLU A 142 6.18 11.14 23.88
C GLU A 142 6.42 9.78 23.22
N LEU A 143 6.15 9.69 21.92
CA LEU A 143 6.76 8.69 21.07
C LEU A 143 8.25 9.04 21.07
N ASN A 144 8.94 8.61 22.11
CA ASN A 144 10.40 8.57 22.22
C ASN A 144 10.97 7.49 21.27
N ASP A 145 10.09 6.78 20.57
CA ASP A 145 10.38 5.62 19.72
C ASP A 145 10.26 5.91 18.21
N VAL A 146 10.25 7.19 17.80
CA VAL A 146 10.51 7.57 16.38
C VAL A 146 11.99 7.82 16.11
N THR A 147 12.86 7.41 17.04
CA THR A 147 14.29 7.31 16.78
C THR A 147 14.46 6.28 15.66
N LEU A 148 15.11 6.69 14.56
CA LEU A 148 15.64 5.71 13.60
C LEU A 148 16.39 4.67 14.43
N LEU A 149 16.00 3.40 14.35
CA LEU A 149 16.79 2.30 14.88
C LEU A 149 18.24 2.54 14.45
N GLU A 150 19.14 2.59 15.42
CA GLU A 150 20.55 2.75 15.12
C GLU A 150 20.95 1.58 14.22
N LEU A 151 21.47 1.88 13.03
CA LEU A 151 21.85 0.85 12.07
C LEU A 151 23.05 0.10 12.66
N LEU A 152 22.78 -0.98 13.39
CA LEU A 152 23.81 -1.76 14.10
C LEU A 152 24.87 -2.30 13.13
N SER A 153 24.46 -2.64 11.91
CA SER A 153 25.35 -3.04 10.82
C SER A 153 24.64 -2.93 9.46
N SER A 154 25.40 -2.65 8.40
CA SER A 154 24.94 -2.88 7.02
C SER A 154 25.96 -3.72 6.26
N THR A 155 25.46 -4.67 5.48
CA THR A 155 26.28 -5.53 4.63
C THR A 155 25.84 -5.33 3.19
N SER A 156 26.77 -4.88 2.34
CA SER A 156 26.54 -4.77 0.90
C SER A 156 26.89 -6.10 0.24
N ILE A 157 25.89 -6.74 -0.36
CA ILE A 157 26.07 -8.00 -1.08
C ILE A 157 26.07 -7.71 -2.58
N ARG A 158 27.12 -8.14 -3.27
CA ARG A 158 27.23 -8.00 -4.72
C ARG A 158 26.52 -9.18 -5.39
N TYR A 159 25.24 -9.02 -5.70
CA TYR A 159 24.42 -10.06 -6.33
C TYR A 159 24.24 -9.80 -7.84
N LYS A 160 24.46 -10.83 -8.66
CA LYS A 160 24.28 -10.82 -10.13
C LYS A 160 23.17 -11.80 -10.54
N GLY A 161 21.96 -11.58 -10.03
CA GLY A 161 20.75 -12.27 -10.45
C GLY A 161 19.55 -11.32 -10.34
N TYR A 162 18.36 -11.79 -10.70
CA TYR A 162 17.13 -11.05 -10.41
C TYR A 162 16.79 -11.21 -8.93
N VAL A 163 16.56 -10.09 -8.24
CA VAL A 163 15.87 -10.08 -6.94
C VAL A 163 14.42 -9.74 -7.26
N TYR A 164 13.52 -10.68 -7.06
CA TYR A 164 12.09 -10.38 -7.14
C TYR A 164 11.72 -9.58 -5.90
N ASP A 165 11.45 -8.29 -6.09
CA ASP A 165 10.61 -7.55 -5.15
C ASP A 165 9.18 -8.07 -5.32
N ILE A 166 8.54 -8.57 -4.26
CA ILE A 166 7.09 -8.82 -4.26
C ILE A 166 6.39 -7.47 -4.09
N CYS A 167 6.63 -6.55 -5.02
CA CYS A 167 5.94 -5.27 -5.16
C CYS A 167 4.83 -5.43 -6.18
N ALA A 168 3.65 -5.84 -5.71
CA ALA A 168 2.41 -5.51 -6.39
C ALA A 168 1.88 -4.19 -5.79
N ASN A 169 2.04 -3.09 -6.53
CA ASN A 169 1.47 -1.75 -6.30
C ASN A 169 0.98 -1.44 -4.87
N GLY A 170 1.88 -0.95 -4.01
CA GLY A 170 1.52 -0.43 -2.68
C GLY A 170 2.67 -0.54 -1.68
N SER A 171 3.54 0.46 -1.66
CA SER A 171 4.63 0.58 -0.71
C SER A 171 4.12 0.71 0.74
N PHE A 172 4.54 -0.18 1.64
CA PHE A 172 4.33 0.01 3.07
C PHE A 172 5.29 1.10 3.53
N VAL A 173 4.77 2.15 4.14
CA VAL A 173 5.54 3.33 4.52
C VAL A 173 5.30 3.64 6.00
N ASP A 174 6.19 4.41 6.64
CA ASP A 174 5.96 4.88 8.00
C ASP A 174 4.64 5.66 8.10
N ALA A 175 4.19 5.95 9.34
CA ALA A 175 2.92 6.63 9.56
C ALA A 175 2.82 8.02 8.88
N ARG A 176 3.94 8.56 8.39
CA ARG A 176 4.01 9.83 7.66
C ARG A 176 4.16 9.67 6.14
N GLY A 177 4.30 8.45 5.64
CA GLY A 177 4.43 8.17 4.21
C GLY A 177 5.82 8.41 3.63
N LEU A 178 6.83 8.66 4.48
CA LEU A 178 8.15 9.18 4.09
C LEU A 178 9.21 8.09 3.98
N LEU A 179 9.09 7.03 4.79
CA LEU A 179 10.04 5.93 4.82
C LEU A 179 9.38 4.67 4.29
N LEU A 180 9.94 4.07 3.23
CA LEU A 180 9.54 2.73 2.80
C LEU A 180 9.93 1.72 3.88
N LEU A 181 8.93 1.14 4.51
CA LEU A 181 9.08 0.06 5.46
C LEU A 181 8.86 -1.26 4.70
N HIS A 182 9.87 -2.13 4.63
CA HIS A 182 9.66 -3.48 4.12
C HIS A 182 9.20 -4.39 5.27
N ASN A 183 8.07 -5.07 5.06
CA ASN A 183 7.56 -6.09 5.96
C ASN A 183 7.39 -7.39 5.16
N THR A 184 8.42 -8.23 5.22
CA THR A 184 8.39 -9.60 4.72
C THR A 184 9.20 -10.46 5.67
N ASP A 185 8.54 -11.43 6.28
CA ASP A 185 8.95 -12.30 7.37
C ASP A 185 9.34 -13.72 6.90
N SER A 186 9.19 -14.02 5.61
CA SER A 186 9.41 -15.35 5.04
C SER A 186 9.82 -15.29 3.57
N VAL A 187 10.54 -16.32 3.10
CA VAL A 187 10.87 -16.56 1.68
C VAL A 187 10.38 -17.95 1.25
N PHE A 188 10.03 -18.10 -0.02
CA PHE A 188 9.72 -19.41 -0.62
C PHE A 188 10.92 -19.88 -1.43
N LEU A 189 11.27 -21.16 -1.28
CA LEU A 189 12.33 -21.81 -2.04
C LEU A 189 11.70 -22.87 -2.94
N GLU A 190 12.07 -22.86 -4.22
CA GLU A 190 11.60 -23.85 -5.20
C GLU A 190 12.48 -25.10 -5.13
N ASN A 191 11.84 -26.23 -4.76
CA ASN A 191 12.44 -27.56 -4.67
C ASN A 191 13.90 -27.61 -4.13
N PRO A 192 14.20 -26.96 -2.98
CA PRO A 192 15.53 -27.00 -2.42
C PRO A 192 15.84 -28.38 -1.85
N THR A 193 17.09 -28.81 -1.95
CA THR A 193 17.61 -29.96 -1.20
C THR A 193 17.81 -29.60 0.27
N ASP A 194 17.77 -30.60 1.17
CA ASP A 194 18.08 -30.39 2.60
C ASP A 194 19.47 -29.77 2.81
N GLY A 195 20.42 -30.08 1.93
CA GLY A 195 21.76 -29.47 1.93
C GLY A 195 21.70 -27.97 1.62
N GLN A 196 20.93 -27.56 0.61
CA GLN A 196 20.74 -26.14 0.28
C GLN A 196 20.03 -25.39 1.41
N ILE A 197 19.02 -25.99 2.04
CA ILE A 197 18.32 -25.41 3.19
C ILE A 197 19.30 -25.17 4.35
N ARG A 198 20.08 -26.19 4.73
CA ARG A 198 21.08 -26.06 5.81
C ARG A 198 22.11 -24.98 5.52
N THR A 199 22.69 -24.98 4.32
CA THR A 199 23.66 -23.96 3.91
C THR A 199 23.07 -22.56 3.99
N LEU A 200 21.80 -22.37 3.61
CA LEU A 200 21.14 -21.07 3.71
C LEU A 200 20.94 -20.62 5.16
N ILE A 201 20.49 -21.53 6.03
CA ILE A 201 20.28 -21.25 7.47
C ILE A 201 21.62 -20.90 8.13
N GLU A 202 22.67 -21.69 7.89
CA GLU A 202 24.02 -21.44 8.41
C GLU A 202 24.58 -20.10 7.93
N TRP A 203 24.49 -19.83 6.63
CA TRP A 203 24.92 -18.56 6.05
C TRP A 203 24.17 -17.36 6.65
N ALA A 204 22.86 -17.46 6.84
CA ALA A 204 22.04 -16.40 7.43
C ALA A 204 22.42 -16.12 8.89
N ARG A 205 22.66 -17.18 9.67
CA ARG A 205 23.12 -17.10 11.05
C ARG A 205 24.51 -16.50 11.17
N ASP A 206 25.43 -16.89 10.29
CA ASP A 206 26.83 -16.45 10.38
C ASP A 206 27.02 -15.02 9.86
N SER A 207 26.35 -14.68 8.76
CA SER A 207 26.53 -13.39 8.09
C SER A 207 25.64 -12.29 8.66
N PHE A 208 24.45 -12.63 9.15
CA PHE A 208 23.45 -11.65 9.59
C PHE A 208 22.94 -11.85 11.02
N ARG A 209 23.40 -12.90 11.72
CA ARG A 209 22.87 -13.27 13.05
C ARG A 209 21.35 -13.45 13.03
N MET A 210 20.81 -13.88 11.88
CA MET A 210 19.39 -14.18 11.69
C MET A 210 19.17 -15.67 11.83
N ASP A 211 18.20 -16.06 12.65
CA ASP A 211 17.78 -17.45 12.76
C ASP A 211 16.63 -17.69 11.78
N LEU A 212 16.85 -18.63 10.86
CA LEU A 212 15.86 -19.04 9.86
C LEU A 212 15.39 -20.46 10.20
N ASP A 213 14.11 -20.71 9.99
CA ASP A 213 13.51 -22.03 10.17
C ASP A 213 12.56 -22.36 9.02
N VAL A 214 12.33 -23.64 8.80
CA VAL A 214 11.37 -24.12 7.79
C VAL A 214 9.97 -24.09 8.41
N ASP A 215 9.21 -23.04 8.10
CA ASP A 215 7.81 -22.92 8.56
C ASP A 215 6.91 -23.96 7.89
N LYS A 216 7.02 -24.12 6.56
CA LYS A 216 6.11 -24.97 5.77
C LYS A 216 6.79 -25.63 4.58
N THR A 217 6.34 -26.85 4.30
CA THR A 217 6.70 -27.62 3.10
C THR A 217 5.45 -27.90 2.29
N TYR A 218 5.41 -27.42 1.05
CA TYR A 218 4.30 -27.66 0.13
C TYR A 218 4.72 -28.66 -0.94
N ARG A 219 3.77 -29.50 -1.38
CA ARG A 219 3.91 -30.29 -2.61
C ARG A 219 4.00 -29.37 -3.81
N TYR A 220 3.13 -28.35 -3.86
CA TYR A 220 3.20 -27.28 -4.84
C TYR A 220 2.50 -26.03 -4.30
N VAL A 221 2.85 -24.88 -4.86
CA VAL A 221 2.24 -23.59 -4.53
C VAL A 221 1.88 -22.86 -5.81
N VAL A 222 0.72 -22.22 -5.79
CA VAL A 222 0.19 -21.41 -6.88
C VAL A 222 0.12 -19.97 -6.40
N PHE A 223 0.92 -19.10 -7.00
CA PHE A 223 1.00 -17.69 -6.63
C PHE A 223 0.17 -16.82 -7.55
N SER A 224 -0.69 -15.98 -6.98
CA SER A 224 -1.28 -14.88 -7.75
C SER A 224 -0.32 -13.71 -7.84
N THR A 225 -0.62 -12.81 -8.77
CA THR A 225 0.07 -11.52 -8.90
C THR A 225 -0.11 -10.62 -7.67
N ARG A 226 -1.01 -10.96 -6.74
CA ARG A 226 -1.32 -10.15 -5.54
C ARG A 226 -0.46 -10.61 -4.35
N LYS A 227 0.03 -9.64 -3.57
CA LYS A 227 0.81 -9.91 -2.36
C LYS A 227 -0.02 -10.71 -1.32
N LYS A 228 0.63 -11.67 -0.64
CA LYS A 228 0.03 -12.57 0.36
C LYS A 228 -1.20 -13.33 -0.18
N ASN A 229 -1.24 -13.60 -1.48
CA ASN A 229 -2.35 -14.29 -2.14
C ASN A 229 -1.81 -15.50 -2.92
N TYR A 230 -1.95 -16.68 -2.31
CA TYR A 230 -1.49 -17.94 -2.87
C TYR A 230 -2.33 -19.11 -2.35
N VAL A 231 -2.26 -20.22 -3.09
CA VAL A 231 -2.78 -21.54 -2.70
C VAL A 231 -1.58 -22.47 -2.55
N GLY A 232 -1.32 -22.96 -1.34
CA GLY A 232 -0.31 -23.99 -1.10
C GLY A 232 -0.99 -25.32 -0.83
N VAL A 233 -0.50 -26.40 -1.43
CA VAL A 233 -0.99 -27.75 -1.15
C VAL A 233 0.09 -28.52 -0.43
N PHE A 234 -0.21 -28.99 0.78
CA PHE A 234 0.70 -29.81 1.58
C PHE A 234 0.85 -31.22 0.98
N PRO A 235 1.90 -31.98 1.36
CA PRO A 235 2.09 -33.35 0.89
C PRO A 235 0.89 -34.27 1.12
N ASP A 236 0.18 -34.08 2.24
CA ASP A 236 -1.03 -34.82 2.62
C ASP A 236 -2.30 -34.39 1.85
N GLY A 237 -2.21 -33.36 1.01
CA GLY A 237 -3.32 -32.80 0.23
C GLY A 237 -4.12 -31.71 0.96
N VAL A 238 -3.77 -31.35 2.19
CA VAL A 238 -4.39 -30.20 2.87
C VAL A 238 -4.05 -28.92 2.11
N VAL A 239 -5.05 -28.06 1.91
CA VAL A 239 -4.90 -26.81 1.14
C VAL A 239 -4.77 -25.62 2.10
N ASP A 240 -3.59 -24.98 2.12
CA ASP A 240 -3.36 -23.68 2.75
C ASP A 240 -3.72 -22.55 1.80
N ILE A 241 -4.39 -21.54 2.33
CA ILE A 241 -4.89 -20.41 1.57
C ILE A 241 -4.51 -19.15 2.31
N LYS A 242 -3.80 -18.26 1.62
CA LYS A 242 -3.56 -16.89 2.08
C LYS A 242 -4.17 -15.90 1.12
N GLY A 243 -4.81 -14.86 1.65
CA GLY A 243 -5.30 -13.71 0.89
C GLY A 243 -6.47 -13.91 -0.07
N LEU A 244 -6.96 -15.15 -0.26
CA LEU A 244 -8.06 -15.42 -1.20
C LEU A 244 -9.41 -14.91 -0.68
N THR A 245 -10.20 -14.31 -1.56
CA THR A 245 -11.53 -13.77 -1.24
C THR A 245 -12.57 -14.85 -1.03
N GLY A 246 -12.46 -16.00 -1.72
CA GLY A 246 -13.45 -17.08 -1.69
C GLY A 246 -13.74 -17.68 -0.31
N LYS A 247 -12.79 -17.61 0.64
CA LYS A 247 -12.99 -18.06 2.04
C LYS A 247 -13.56 -17.00 3.00
N LYS A 248 -13.74 -15.75 2.56
CA LYS A 248 -14.24 -14.69 3.46
C LYS A 248 -15.68 -14.96 3.88
N ARG A 249 -16.01 -14.62 5.14
CA ARG A 249 -17.33 -14.88 5.74
C ARG A 249 -18.49 -14.25 4.95
N ASN A 250 -18.25 -13.10 4.33
CA ASN A 250 -19.27 -12.35 3.59
C ASN A 250 -19.51 -12.85 2.15
N ILE A 251 -18.74 -13.82 1.63
CA ILE A 251 -19.02 -14.38 0.30
C ILE A 251 -20.30 -15.23 0.35
N PRO A 252 -21.21 -15.09 -0.65
CA PRO A 252 -22.44 -15.87 -0.71
C PRO A 252 -22.21 -17.39 -0.76
N PRO A 253 -23.11 -18.19 -0.17
CA PRO A 253 -22.99 -19.66 -0.14
C PRO A 253 -22.74 -20.32 -1.49
N PHE A 254 -23.46 -19.94 -2.56
CA PHE A 254 -23.31 -20.57 -3.88
C PHE A 254 -21.87 -20.51 -4.41
N LEU A 255 -21.21 -19.36 -4.19
CA LEU A 255 -19.86 -19.12 -4.66
C LEU A 255 -18.82 -19.76 -3.73
N LYS A 256 -19.09 -19.82 -2.43
CA LYS A 256 -18.25 -20.57 -1.47
C LYS A 256 -18.23 -22.06 -1.79
N ASP A 257 -19.38 -22.64 -2.15
CA ASP A 257 -19.47 -24.05 -2.53
C ASP A 257 -18.65 -24.32 -3.78
N ALA A 258 -18.89 -23.56 -4.86
CA ALA A 258 -18.13 -23.69 -6.11
C ALA A 258 -16.62 -23.52 -5.88
N PHE A 259 -16.21 -22.51 -5.10
CA PHE A 259 -14.81 -22.30 -4.72
C PHE A 259 -14.24 -23.49 -3.94
N SER A 260 -14.99 -24.05 -2.99
CA SER A 260 -14.55 -25.22 -2.21
C SER A 260 -14.40 -26.46 -3.08
N ARG A 261 -15.28 -26.66 -4.07
CA ARG A 261 -15.15 -27.73 -5.07
C ARG A 261 -13.87 -27.56 -5.89
N THR A 262 -13.56 -26.35 -6.36
CA THR A 262 -12.29 -26.04 -7.05
C THR A 262 -11.08 -26.37 -6.20
N LEU A 263 -11.07 -26.00 -4.91
CA LEU A 263 -9.97 -26.34 -3.99
C LEU A 263 -9.80 -27.85 -3.80
N ARG A 264 -10.89 -28.63 -3.82
CA ARG A 264 -10.81 -30.09 -3.77
C ARG A 264 -10.19 -30.67 -5.03
N VAL A 265 -10.42 -30.08 -6.20
CA VAL A 265 -9.72 -30.50 -7.43
C VAL A 265 -8.22 -30.25 -7.28
N LEU A 266 -7.83 -29.05 -6.88
CA LEU A 266 -6.42 -28.69 -6.63
C LEU A 266 -5.76 -29.62 -5.61
N SER A 267 -6.43 -29.94 -4.50
CA SER A 267 -5.88 -30.85 -3.47
C SER A 267 -5.44 -32.23 -3.98
N LYS A 268 -6.01 -32.69 -5.11
CA LYS A 268 -5.73 -34.01 -5.69
C LYS A 268 -4.56 -34.02 -6.67
N ILE A 269 -4.13 -32.86 -7.17
CA ILE A 269 -3.04 -32.74 -8.16
C ILE A 269 -1.72 -33.15 -7.51
N ARG A 270 -1.08 -34.20 -8.02
CA ARG A 270 0.20 -34.72 -7.52
C ARG A 270 1.35 -34.44 -8.49
N SER A 271 1.08 -34.35 -9.78
CA SER A 271 2.07 -34.02 -10.81
C SER A 271 1.51 -33.02 -11.83
N GLU A 272 2.39 -32.52 -12.70
CA GLU A 272 2.00 -31.68 -13.84
C GLU A 272 1.05 -32.40 -14.81
N ASP A 273 1.16 -33.72 -14.94
CA ASP A 273 0.29 -34.54 -15.81
C ASP A 273 -1.18 -34.58 -15.34
N ASP A 274 -1.43 -34.34 -14.04
CA ASP A 274 -2.79 -34.22 -13.51
C ASP A 274 -3.45 -32.89 -13.89
N PHE A 275 -2.65 -31.90 -14.32
CA PHE A 275 -3.08 -30.53 -14.50
C PHE A 275 -4.14 -30.35 -15.60
N PRO A 276 -4.02 -30.98 -16.79
CA PRO A 276 -5.05 -30.89 -17.83
C PRO A 276 -6.42 -31.42 -17.38
N ALA A 277 -6.44 -32.55 -16.65
CA ALA A 277 -7.68 -33.12 -16.12
C ALA A 277 -8.29 -32.21 -15.04
N ALA A 278 -7.46 -31.72 -14.12
CA ALA A 278 -7.88 -30.76 -13.10
C ALA A 278 -8.45 -29.47 -13.71
N ARG A 279 -7.80 -28.94 -14.76
CA ARG A 279 -8.29 -27.77 -15.51
C ARG A 279 -9.70 -28.01 -16.05
N SER A 280 -9.94 -29.15 -16.69
CA SER A 280 -11.26 -29.50 -17.24
C SER A 280 -12.33 -29.61 -16.14
N GLU A 281 -12.00 -30.20 -14.99
CA GLU A 281 -12.93 -30.27 -13.85
C GLU A 281 -13.25 -28.88 -13.27
N ILE A 282 -12.25 -28.01 -13.13
CA ILE A 282 -12.44 -26.64 -12.63
C ILE A 282 -13.32 -25.84 -13.58
N GLU A 283 -13.07 -25.93 -14.89
CA GLU A 283 -13.88 -25.28 -15.91
C GLU A 283 -15.34 -25.72 -15.83
N LYS A 284 -15.60 -27.03 -15.64
CA LYS A 284 -16.94 -27.57 -15.46
C LYS A 284 -17.62 -26.98 -14.21
N ILE A 285 -16.91 -26.85 -13.09
CA ILE A 285 -17.43 -26.25 -11.84
C ILE A 285 -17.81 -24.78 -12.07
N VAL A 286 -16.93 -24.00 -12.69
CA VAL A 286 -17.16 -22.56 -12.95
C VAL A 286 -18.33 -22.37 -13.90
N ARG A 287 -18.37 -23.14 -15.00
CA ARG A 287 -19.44 -23.08 -16.00
C ARG A 287 -20.78 -23.48 -15.41
N GLU A 288 -20.84 -24.59 -14.64
CA GLU A 288 -22.05 -25.01 -13.94
C GLU A 288 -22.55 -23.90 -13.00
N CYS A 289 -21.65 -23.30 -12.22
CA CYS A 289 -21.99 -22.23 -11.29
C CYS A 289 -22.55 -21.00 -12.02
N HIS A 290 -21.91 -20.58 -13.11
CA HIS A 290 -22.37 -19.48 -13.96
C HIS A 290 -23.72 -19.76 -14.61
N SER A 291 -23.92 -20.96 -15.18
CA SER A 291 -25.17 -21.35 -15.82
C SER A 291 -26.35 -21.40 -14.85
N LYS A 292 -26.15 -21.98 -13.65
CA LYS A 292 -27.17 -22.00 -12.59
C LYS A 292 -27.57 -20.59 -12.15
N LEU A 293 -26.61 -19.69 -12.02
CA LEU A 293 -26.85 -18.28 -11.70
C LEU A 293 -27.67 -17.58 -12.78
N ARG A 294 -27.32 -17.77 -14.06
CA ARG A 294 -28.04 -17.19 -15.21
C ARG A 294 -29.47 -17.69 -15.34
N ARG A 295 -29.70 -18.96 -15.02
CA ARG A 295 -31.03 -19.60 -15.05
C ARG A 295 -31.84 -19.39 -13.76
N HIS A 296 -31.34 -18.57 -12.83
CA HIS A 296 -32.02 -18.25 -11.56
C HIS A 296 -32.33 -19.50 -10.72
N GLU A 297 -31.47 -20.52 -10.78
CA GLU A 297 -31.66 -21.79 -10.05
C GLU A 297 -31.18 -21.71 -8.59
N TYR A 298 -30.53 -20.61 -8.19
CA TYR A 298 -30.11 -20.39 -6.80
C TYR A 298 -31.19 -19.67 -6.00
N SER A 299 -31.38 -20.09 -4.76
CA SER A 299 -32.28 -19.41 -3.84
C SER A 299 -31.71 -18.04 -3.40
N ILE A 300 -32.55 -17.17 -2.85
CA ILE A 300 -32.10 -15.90 -2.26
C ILE A 300 -31.09 -16.14 -1.11
N GLN A 301 -31.26 -17.23 -0.36
CA GLN A 301 -30.36 -17.64 0.71
C GLN A 301 -28.98 -18.00 0.16
N ASP A 302 -28.92 -18.71 -0.96
CA ASP A 302 -27.65 -19.07 -1.62
C ASP A 302 -26.89 -17.85 -2.12
N LEU A 303 -27.61 -16.79 -2.48
CA LEU A 303 -27.08 -15.54 -3.00
C LEU A 303 -26.81 -14.48 -1.91
N ALA A 304 -27.14 -14.77 -0.65
CA ALA A 304 -27.10 -13.80 0.44
C ALA A 304 -25.68 -13.44 0.88
N PHE A 305 -25.41 -12.13 0.95
CA PHE A 305 -24.26 -11.58 1.67
C PHE A 305 -24.64 -11.40 3.13
N ASN A 306 -23.77 -11.84 4.04
CA ASN A 306 -23.96 -11.71 5.48
C ASN A 306 -22.89 -10.79 6.06
N VAL A 307 -23.31 -9.63 6.58
CA VAL A 307 -22.39 -8.61 7.09
C VAL A 307 -22.89 -8.07 8.44
N MET A 308 -21.99 -8.04 9.41
CA MET A 308 -22.27 -7.49 10.74
C MET A 308 -22.28 -5.96 10.74
N LEU A 309 -23.26 -5.37 11.41
CA LEU A 309 -23.31 -3.94 11.69
C LEU A 309 -22.37 -3.58 12.83
N GLY A 310 -21.29 -2.85 12.54
CA GLY A 310 -20.37 -2.39 13.58
C GLY A 310 -20.94 -1.27 14.46
N LYS A 311 -21.97 -0.56 13.98
CA LYS A 311 -22.65 0.55 14.66
C LYS A 311 -24.13 0.55 14.28
N ILE A 312 -24.94 1.30 15.01
CA ILE A 312 -26.33 1.56 14.60
C ILE A 312 -26.37 2.30 13.24
N PRO A 313 -27.35 2.01 12.35
CA PRO A 313 -27.39 2.59 11.00
C PRO A 313 -27.30 4.12 10.94
N SER A 314 -27.88 4.84 11.90
CA SER A 314 -27.86 6.31 11.98
C SER A 314 -26.47 6.92 12.20
N ARG A 315 -25.50 6.13 12.69
CA ARG A 315 -24.11 6.59 12.93
C ARG A 315 -23.20 6.46 11.70
N TYR A 316 -23.70 5.98 10.57
CA TYR A 316 -22.97 5.96 9.30
C TYR A 316 -23.20 7.26 8.54
N THR A 317 -22.33 8.26 8.72
CA THR A 317 -22.54 9.65 8.25
C THR A 317 -21.80 10.03 6.97
N LYS A 318 -20.73 9.30 6.60
CA LYS A 318 -19.89 9.64 5.42
C LYS A 318 -20.35 8.93 4.16
N THR A 319 -20.41 7.60 4.23
CA THR A 319 -20.88 6.73 3.16
C THR A 319 -21.86 5.73 3.76
N THR A 320 -22.83 5.27 2.97
CA THR A 320 -23.80 4.27 3.40
C THR A 320 -23.45 2.93 2.75
N PRO A 321 -22.80 2.01 3.49
CA PRO A 321 -22.48 0.68 2.98
C PRO A 321 -23.73 -0.10 2.58
N GLN A 322 -23.55 -1.12 1.73
CA GLN A 322 -24.63 -1.99 1.24
C GLN A 322 -25.47 -2.62 2.37
N HIS A 323 -24.81 -3.22 3.37
CA HIS A 323 -25.49 -3.82 4.52
C HIS A 323 -26.27 -2.78 5.35
N VAL A 324 -25.83 -1.52 5.38
CA VAL A 324 -26.54 -0.43 6.05
C VAL A 324 -27.76 0.02 5.24
N LYS A 325 -27.68 0.07 3.91
CA LYS A 325 -28.85 0.32 3.04
C LYS A 325 -29.93 -0.75 3.23
N ALA A 326 -29.53 -2.02 3.28
CA ALA A 326 -30.44 -3.12 3.57
C ALA A 326 -31.06 -2.98 4.97
N ALA A 327 -30.27 -2.63 5.99
CA ALA A 327 -30.78 -2.37 7.35
C ALA A 327 -31.84 -1.25 7.37
N TYR A 328 -31.63 -0.14 6.64
CA TYR A 328 -32.63 0.92 6.54
C TYR A 328 -33.95 0.45 5.91
N GLN A 329 -33.91 -0.47 4.94
CA GLN A 329 -35.12 -1.06 4.37
C GLN A 329 -35.88 -1.89 5.40
N LEU A 330 -35.17 -2.65 6.26
CA LEU A 330 -35.78 -3.39 7.37
C LEU A 330 -36.40 -2.44 8.42
N ILE A 331 -35.70 -1.36 8.80
CA ILE A 331 -36.20 -0.36 9.74
C ILE A 331 -37.48 0.31 9.22
N ARG A 332 -37.55 0.64 7.93
CA ARG A 332 -38.77 1.18 7.29
C ARG A 332 -39.96 0.21 7.35
N LYS A 333 -39.71 -1.08 7.54
CA LYS A 333 -40.72 -2.13 7.74
C LYS A 333 -40.99 -2.44 9.22
N GLY A 334 -40.43 -1.65 10.14
CA GLY A 334 -40.65 -1.77 11.58
C GLY A 334 -39.69 -2.70 12.31
N ALA A 335 -38.61 -3.17 11.66
CA ALA A 335 -37.60 -3.99 12.33
C ALA A 335 -36.71 -3.15 13.27
N ASP A 336 -36.47 -3.64 14.49
CA ASP A 336 -35.43 -3.12 15.37
C ASP A 336 -34.07 -3.69 14.93
N VAL A 337 -33.12 -2.82 14.60
CA VAL A 337 -31.79 -3.20 14.10
C VAL A 337 -30.71 -2.52 14.94
N ARG A 338 -29.83 -3.32 15.54
CA ARG A 338 -28.83 -2.92 16.52
C ARG A 338 -27.40 -3.10 16.02
N ALA A 339 -26.46 -2.50 16.75
CA ALA A 339 -25.05 -2.78 16.53
C ALA A 339 -24.73 -4.22 16.96
N GLY A 340 -23.99 -4.95 16.15
CA GLY A 340 -23.70 -6.38 16.32
C GLY A 340 -24.57 -7.30 15.45
N ASP A 341 -25.71 -6.81 14.96
CA ASP A 341 -26.63 -7.63 14.15
C ASP A 341 -26.02 -8.00 12.80
N ILE A 342 -26.33 -9.20 12.32
CA ILE A 342 -25.97 -9.65 10.97
C ILE A 342 -27.10 -9.26 10.02
N VAL A 343 -26.76 -8.45 9.01
CA VAL A 343 -27.68 -8.10 7.94
C VAL A 343 -27.41 -8.99 6.74
N SER A 344 -28.43 -9.77 6.38
CA SER A 344 -28.44 -10.62 5.20
C SER A 344 -29.13 -9.90 4.03
N PHE A 345 -28.43 -9.74 2.91
CA PHE A 345 -28.96 -9.03 1.74
C PHE A 345 -28.44 -9.62 0.43
N VAL A 346 -29.17 -9.37 -0.65
CA VAL A 346 -28.76 -9.70 -2.03
C VAL A 346 -28.53 -8.42 -2.84
N LYS A 347 -27.74 -8.52 -3.92
CA LYS A 347 -27.58 -7.43 -4.89
C LYS A 347 -28.70 -7.50 -5.91
N VAL A 348 -29.43 -6.41 -6.06
CA VAL A 348 -30.59 -6.32 -6.96
C VAL A 348 -30.42 -5.18 -7.95
N LYS A 349 -31.16 -5.24 -9.04
CA LYS A 349 -31.24 -4.13 -10.00
C LYS A 349 -32.00 -2.95 -9.37
N GLY A 350 -31.64 -1.72 -9.76
CA GLY A 350 -32.32 -0.49 -9.33
C GLY A 350 -31.53 0.38 -8.35
N LYS A 351 -32.18 1.46 -7.89
CA LYS A 351 -31.51 2.61 -7.23
C LYS A 351 -30.77 2.27 -5.93
N GLU A 352 -31.36 1.42 -5.09
CA GLU A 352 -30.73 1.02 -3.82
C GLU A 352 -29.60 0.01 -4.03
N GLY A 353 -29.65 -0.77 -5.13
CA GLY A 353 -28.66 -1.77 -5.54
C GLY A 353 -28.58 -3.02 -4.65
N VAL A 354 -29.32 -3.04 -3.55
CA VAL A 354 -29.36 -4.16 -2.58
C VAL A 354 -30.73 -4.27 -1.94
N ARG A 355 -31.07 -5.47 -1.48
CA ARG A 355 -32.34 -5.75 -0.80
C ARG A 355 -32.16 -6.80 0.30
N PRO A 356 -32.77 -6.63 1.49
CA PRO A 356 -32.77 -7.66 2.53
C PRO A 356 -33.39 -8.96 2.02
N ILE A 357 -32.87 -10.10 2.47
CA ILE A 357 -33.37 -11.42 2.02
C ILE A 357 -34.88 -11.61 2.28
N GLN A 358 -35.41 -10.98 3.33
CA GLN A 358 -36.83 -11.05 3.71
C GLN A 358 -37.75 -10.30 2.73
N LEU A 359 -37.19 -9.41 1.91
CA LEU A 359 -37.93 -8.53 1.01
C LEU A 359 -37.60 -8.79 -0.47
N ALA A 360 -36.58 -9.58 -0.76
CA ALA A 360 -36.05 -9.80 -2.10
C ALA A 360 -36.74 -10.98 -2.79
N THR A 361 -36.92 -10.88 -4.10
CA THR A 361 -37.30 -12.01 -4.96
C THR A 361 -36.15 -12.35 -5.91
N VAL A 362 -36.16 -13.59 -6.42
CA VAL A 362 -35.08 -14.08 -7.29
C VAL A 362 -34.98 -13.25 -8.58
N ASP A 363 -36.11 -12.78 -9.12
CA ASP A 363 -36.15 -11.98 -10.36
C ASP A 363 -35.51 -10.59 -10.22
N GLU A 364 -35.43 -10.05 -9.00
CA GLU A 364 -34.81 -8.75 -8.74
C GLU A 364 -33.27 -8.82 -8.79
N VAL A 365 -32.69 -10.02 -8.69
CA VAL A 365 -31.26 -10.24 -8.57
C VAL A 365 -30.49 -9.66 -9.76
N ASP A 366 -29.44 -8.89 -9.47
CA ASP A 366 -28.52 -8.41 -10.49
C ASP A 366 -27.47 -9.48 -10.80
N VAL A 367 -27.81 -10.38 -11.73
CA VAL A 367 -26.92 -11.46 -12.19
C VAL A 367 -25.54 -10.92 -12.58
N GLY A 368 -25.46 -9.76 -13.24
CA GLY A 368 -24.18 -9.18 -13.67
C GLY A 368 -23.25 -8.91 -12.49
N LYS A 369 -23.78 -8.33 -11.40
CA LYS A 369 -22.99 -8.09 -10.18
C LYS A 369 -22.52 -9.36 -9.46
N TYR A 370 -23.20 -10.47 -9.66
CA TYR A 370 -22.77 -11.78 -9.15
C TYR A 370 -21.76 -12.45 -10.08
N VAL A 371 -21.85 -12.25 -11.40
CA VAL A 371 -20.82 -12.67 -12.35
C VAL A 371 -19.51 -11.91 -12.12
N ASP A 372 -19.56 -10.59 -11.89
CA ASP A 372 -18.38 -9.79 -11.52
C ASP A 372 -17.71 -10.31 -10.23
N LEU A 373 -18.53 -10.69 -9.26
CA LEU A 373 -18.04 -11.27 -8.01
C LEU A 373 -17.40 -12.64 -8.24
N MET A 374 -18.06 -13.49 -9.05
CA MET A 374 -17.56 -14.81 -9.43
C MET A 374 -16.18 -14.70 -10.09
N ARG A 375 -16.07 -13.82 -11.09
CA ARG A 375 -14.81 -13.45 -11.76
C ARG A 375 -13.73 -13.08 -10.73
N SER A 376 -14.00 -12.09 -9.88
CA SER A 376 -13.03 -11.63 -8.87
C SER A 376 -12.59 -12.70 -7.86
N VAL A 377 -13.41 -13.73 -7.62
CA VAL A 377 -13.08 -14.84 -6.72
C VAL A 377 -12.25 -15.90 -7.44
N PHE A 378 -12.64 -16.27 -8.66
CA PHE A 378 -11.96 -17.32 -9.40
C PHE A 378 -10.65 -16.87 -10.05
N GLU A 379 -10.53 -15.64 -10.56
CA GLU A 379 -9.29 -15.08 -11.12
C GLU A 379 -8.08 -15.25 -10.17
N GLN A 380 -8.31 -15.13 -8.85
CA GLN A 380 -7.22 -15.32 -7.87
C GLN A 380 -6.61 -16.72 -7.86
N ILE A 381 -7.34 -17.72 -8.37
CA ILE A 381 -6.88 -19.10 -8.55
C ILE A 381 -6.56 -19.40 -10.01
N LEU A 382 -7.31 -18.83 -10.96
CA LEU A 382 -7.20 -19.11 -12.39
C LEU A 382 -6.06 -18.34 -13.08
N ASP A 383 -5.82 -17.08 -12.74
CA ASP A 383 -4.74 -16.28 -13.33
C ASP A 383 -3.35 -16.91 -13.11
N PRO A 384 -2.99 -17.39 -11.89
CA PRO A 384 -1.72 -18.08 -11.65
C PRO A 384 -1.45 -19.27 -12.56
N ILE A 385 -2.51 -19.93 -13.01
CA ILE A 385 -2.43 -21.15 -13.81
C ILE A 385 -2.71 -20.87 -15.29
N GLY A 386 -2.69 -19.59 -15.68
CA GLY A 386 -2.82 -19.16 -17.06
C GLY A 386 -4.19 -19.42 -17.66
N ILE A 387 -5.26 -19.42 -16.87
CA ILE A 387 -6.62 -19.62 -17.38
C ILE A 387 -7.45 -18.35 -17.22
N SER A 388 -8.06 -17.90 -18.31
CA SER A 388 -9.00 -16.79 -18.28
C SER A 388 -10.37 -17.24 -17.77
N PHE A 389 -10.93 -16.48 -16.83
CA PHE A 389 -12.31 -16.68 -16.40
C PHE A 389 -13.31 -16.53 -17.56
N ASP A 390 -13.05 -15.60 -18.49
CA ASP A 390 -13.93 -15.33 -19.64
C ASP A 390 -13.98 -16.51 -20.60
N GLU A 391 -12.84 -17.13 -20.89
CA GLU A 391 -12.76 -18.34 -21.71
C GLU A 391 -13.60 -19.48 -21.10
N MET A 392 -13.52 -19.66 -19.77
CA MET A 392 -14.28 -20.73 -19.09
C MET A 392 -15.80 -20.57 -19.25
N ILE A 393 -16.30 -19.33 -19.19
CA ILE A 393 -17.73 -19.05 -19.34
C ILE A 393 -18.16 -18.86 -20.80
N GLY A 394 -17.25 -19.07 -21.76
CA GLY A 394 -17.54 -19.05 -23.20
C GLY A 394 -17.54 -17.65 -23.84
N ILE A 395 -16.96 -16.64 -23.17
CA ILE A 395 -16.73 -15.32 -23.74
C ILE A 395 -15.35 -15.36 -24.40
N ARG A 396 -15.28 -15.56 -25.73
CA ARG A 396 -14.04 -15.46 -26.48
C ARG A 396 -13.68 -13.98 -26.68
N THR A 397 -12.45 -13.59 -26.34
CA THR A 397 -11.90 -12.28 -26.69
C THR A 397 -11.53 -12.25 -28.17
N LEU A 398 -11.51 -11.06 -28.79
CA LEU A 398 -11.12 -10.91 -30.20
C LEU A 398 -9.69 -11.43 -30.44
N ASP A 399 -8.79 -11.26 -29.47
CA ASP A 399 -7.41 -11.73 -29.53
C ASP A 399 -7.31 -13.27 -29.56
N ALA A 400 -8.21 -13.98 -28.86
CA ALA A 400 -8.27 -15.45 -28.90
C ALA A 400 -8.81 -15.96 -30.24
N PHE A 401 -9.62 -15.16 -30.95
CA PHE A 401 -10.08 -15.48 -32.30
C PHE A 401 -8.97 -15.28 -33.34
N LEU A 402 -8.12 -14.26 -33.16
CA LEU A 402 -7.03 -13.91 -34.08
C LEU A 402 -5.75 -14.76 -33.89
N ALA A 403 -5.63 -15.50 -32.79
CA ALA A 403 -4.50 -16.39 -32.51
C ALA A 403 -4.68 -17.83 -33.02
N GLU A 404 -5.88 -18.18 -33.52
CA GLU A 404 -6.21 -19.48 -34.11
C GLU A 404 -6.09 -19.50 -35.66
N GLU A 405 -5.72 -18.37 -36.30
CA GLU A 405 -5.31 -18.26 -37.72
C GLU A 405 -3.78 -18.09 -37.83
#